data_AF-A0AAU4DXZ1-F1
#
_entry.id   AF-A0AAU4DXZ1-F1
#
_cell.length_a   1.000
_cell.length_b   1.000
_cell.length_c   1.000
_cell.angle_alpha   90.00
_cell.angle_beta   90.00
_cell.angle_gamma   90.00
#
_symmetry.space_group_name_H-M   'P 1'
#
loop_
_entity.id
_entity.type
_entity.pdbx_description
1 polymer ?
#
loop_
_entity_poly.entity_id
_entity_poly.type
_entity_poly.pdbx_seq_one_letter_code
_entity_poly.pdbx_strand_id
1 'polypeptide(L)'
;MGAADFTAYQTGTDAAQAFRDAVEQAQYEYGHRGGTGTIAEKDGYQVVSDTPQSMDEAEALAARIMSDHDHPLQDKWGPAGAIPVLTGERQVTVTIPFTAAGYRTTAEAAAAVLAQEGKLLPGEDVAYGITGVYETCPRTGRIRKGFLTVPLKGGPLEHRGWLFFGYASH
;
A
#
# COMPACT_ATOMS: atom_id res chain seq x y z
N MET A 1 17.53 -24.95 -10.22
CA MET A 1 16.75 -23.72 -10.39
C MET A 1 16.46 -23.19 -9.01
N GLY A 2 16.77 -21.92 -8.74
CA GLY A 2 16.68 -21.33 -7.41
C GLY A 2 15.23 -21.04 -7.01
N ALA A 3 15.03 -20.82 -5.71
CA ALA A 3 13.82 -20.21 -5.17
C ALA A 3 14.26 -19.05 -4.30
N ALA A 4 13.52 -17.94 -4.35
CA ALA A 4 13.71 -16.78 -3.48
C ALA A 4 12.45 -16.60 -2.63
N ASP A 5 12.62 -16.30 -1.36
CA ASP A 5 11.54 -15.84 -0.50
C ASP A 5 11.18 -14.40 -0.85
N PHE A 6 9.90 -14.07 -0.73
CA PHE A 6 9.42 -12.70 -0.89
C PHE A 6 8.41 -12.36 0.19
N THR A 7 8.31 -11.06 0.45
CA THR A 7 7.20 -10.43 1.14
C THR A 7 6.74 -9.25 0.30
N ALA A 8 5.43 -9.02 0.26
CA ALA A 8 4.81 -7.94 -0.49
C ALA A 8 3.63 -7.40 0.31
N TYR A 9 3.75 -6.17 0.79
CA TYR A 9 2.64 -5.47 1.43
C TYR A 9 1.80 -4.76 0.38
N GLN A 10 0.47 -4.84 0.50
CA GLN A 10 -0.42 -4.04 -0.31
C GLN A 10 -1.61 -3.49 0.50
N THR A 11 -1.98 -2.24 0.24
CA THR A 11 -3.13 -1.60 0.88
C THR A 11 -4.44 -2.09 0.27
N GLY A 12 -5.49 -2.19 1.08
CA GLY A 12 -6.82 -2.62 0.67
C GLY A 12 -7.50 -3.45 1.75
N THR A 13 -8.83 -3.36 1.85
CA THR A 13 -9.62 -4.18 2.78
C THR A 13 -9.99 -5.54 2.18
N ASP A 14 -10.01 -5.64 0.85
CA ASP A 14 -10.33 -6.86 0.10
C ASP A 14 -9.03 -7.58 -0.31
N ALA A 15 -8.84 -8.80 0.17
CA ALA A 15 -7.65 -9.60 -0.12
C ALA A 15 -7.47 -9.87 -1.61
N ALA A 16 -8.56 -10.11 -2.35
CA ALA A 16 -8.49 -10.48 -3.76
C ALA A 16 -8.04 -9.29 -4.61
N GLN A 17 -8.56 -8.10 -4.32
CA GLN A 17 -8.11 -6.86 -4.96
C GLN A 17 -6.67 -6.53 -4.56
N ALA A 18 -6.34 -6.58 -3.27
CA ALA A 18 -4.98 -6.32 -2.79
C ALA A 18 -3.97 -7.29 -3.43
N PHE A 19 -4.32 -8.56 -3.58
CA PHE A 19 -3.46 -9.54 -4.25
C PHE A 19 -3.25 -9.19 -5.73
N ARG A 20 -4.33 -8.86 -6.46
CA ARG A 20 -4.23 -8.45 -7.88
C ARG A 20 -3.35 -7.21 -8.04
N ASP A 21 -3.55 -6.20 -7.20
CA ASP A 21 -2.79 -4.95 -7.28
C ASP A 21 -1.31 -5.19 -6.95
N ALA A 22 -1.01 -6.07 -5.98
CA ALA A 22 0.35 -6.46 -5.64
C ALA A 22 1.05 -7.22 -6.78
N VAL A 23 0.34 -8.13 -7.45
CA VAL A 23 0.83 -8.85 -8.63
C VAL A 23 1.08 -7.88 -9.78
N GLU A 24 0.13 -6.99 -10.10
CA GLU A 24 0.28 -6.00 -11.17
C GLU A 24 1.46 -5.07 -10.92
N GLN A 25 1.62 -4.59 -9.68
CA GLN A 25 2.75 -3.75 -9.29
C GLN A 25 4.08 -4.50 -9.44
N ALA A 26 4.17 -5.73 -8.94
CA ALA A 26 5.38 -6.54 -9.08
C ALA A 26 5.71 -6.87 -10.54
N GLN A 27 4.69 -7.08 -11.38
CA GLN A 27 4.86 -7.30 -12.82
C GLN A 27 5.34 -6.04 -13.55
N TYR A 28 4.89 -4.87 -13.13
CA TYR A 28 5.36 -3.59 -13.64
C TYR A 28 6.83 -3.34 -13.27
N GLU A 29 7.21 -3.62 -12.02
CA GLU A 29 8.55 -3.36 -11.48
C GLU A 29 9.60 -4.38 -11.97
N TYR A 30 9.26 -5.67 -11.96
CA TYR A 30 10.22 -6.78 -12.20
C TYR A 30 9.98 -7.50 -13.52
N GLY A 31 8.91 -7.17 -14.23
CA GLY A 31 8.52 -7.80 -15.47
C GLY A 31 7.53 -8.96 -15.28
N HIS A 32 7.02 -9.44 -16.41
CA HIS A 32 5.92 -10.41 -16.46
C HIS A 32 6.37 -11.83 -16.83
N ARG A 33 7.68 -12.07 -16.98
CA ARG A 33 8.23 -13.41 -17.26
C ARG A 33 8.48 -14.12 -15.92
N GLY A 34 8.32 -15.44 -15.86
CA GLY A 34 8.71 -16.20 -14.68
C GLY A 34 10.20 -16.07 -14.35
N GLY A 35 10.56 -16.27 -13.09
CA GLY A 35 11.91 -16.06 -12.56
C GLY A 35 12.15 -14.65 -12.01
N THR A 36 11.11 -13.94 -11.56
CA THR A 36 11.23 -12.64 -10.88
C THR A 36 11.60 -12.79 -9.40
N GLY A 37 11.29 -13.93 -8.79
CA GLY A 37 11.47 -14.13 -7.35
C GLY A 37 10.48 -13.30 -6.51
N THR A 38 9.34 -12.90 -7.08
CA THR A 38 8.35 -12.03 -6.42
C THR A 38 6.92 -12.59 -6.50
N ILE A 39 5.98 -11.89 -5.86
CA ILE A 39 4.54 -12.21 -5.94
C ILE A 39 4.00 -12.21 -7.38
N ALA A 40 4.69 -11.58 -8.35
CA ALA A 40 4.31 -11.58 -9.76
C ALA A 40 4.11 -12.97 -10.37
N GLU A 41 4.77 -14.00 -9.80
CA GLU A 41 4.68 -15.40 -10.23
C GLU A 41 3.50 -16.14 -9.62
N LYS A 42 2.81 -15.56 -8.63
CA LYS A 42 1.72 -16.20 -7.91
C LYS A 42 0.40 -15.98 -8.62
N ASP A 43 -0.34 -17.06 -8.72
CA ASP A 43 -1.66 -17.17 -9.33
C ASP A 43 -2.79 -17.26 -8.28
N GLY A 44 -2.44 -17.32 -6.99
CA GLY A 44 -3.40 -17.25 -5.89
C GLY A 44 -2.75 -17.01 -4.53
N TYR A 45 -3.61 -16.91 -3.52
CA TYR A 45 -3.21 -16.73 -2.13
C TYR A 45 -4.07 -17.60 -1.19
N GLN A 46 -3.54 -17.86 0.01
CA GLN A 46 -4.23 -18.50 1.11
C GLN A 46 -4.12 -17.60 2.34
N VAL A 47 -5.27 -17.23 2.90
CA VAL A 47 -5.31 -16.49 4.18
C VAL A 47 -4.87 -17.42 5.30
N VAL A 48 -3.81 -17.04 6.02
CA VAL A 48 -3.23 -17.87 7.10
C VAL A 48 -3.65 -17.45 8.49
N SER A 49 -4.28 -16.27 8.62
CA SER A 49 -4.84 -15.75 9.85
C SER A 49 -6.10 -14.96 9.54
N ASP A 50 -7.19 -15.24 10.27
CA ASP A 50 -8.44 -14.47 10.19
C ASP A 50 -8.41 -13.21 11.08
N THR A 51 -7.34 -13.04 11.88
CA THR A 51 -7.17 -11.89 12.78
C THR A 51 -6.18 -10.91 12.19
N PRO A 52 -6.58 -9.64 11.95
CA PRO A 52 -5.66 -8.58 11.56
C PRO A 52 -4.58 -8.35 12.61
N GLN A 53 -3.33 -8.27 12.17
CA GLN A 53 -2.15 -8.10 13.03
C GLN A 53 -1.41 -6.80 12.72
N SER A 54 -0.57 -6.31 13.63
CA SER A 54 0.38 -5.25 13.26
C SER A 54 1.36 -5.73 12.19
N MET A 55 2.03 -4.81 11.47
CA MET A 55 3.02 -5.19 10.46
C MET A 55 4.12 -6.09 11.06
N ASP A 56 4.67 -5.72 12.22
CA ASP A 56 5.74 -6.49 12.89
C ASP A 56 5.28 -7.92 13.24
N GLU A 57 4.04 -8.07 13.72
CA GLU A 57 3.46 -9.39 14.04
C GLU A 57 3.19 -10.21 12.77
N ALA A 58 2.74 -9.57 11.70
CA ALA A 58 2.50 -10.22 10.41
C ALA A 58 3.81 -10.70 9.78
N GLU A 59 4.87 -9.89 9.82
CA GLU A 59 6.21 -10.27 9.36
C GLU A 59 6.78 -11.42 10.19
N ALA A 60 6.64 -11.37 11.52
CA ALA A 60 7.07 -12.44 12.40
C ALA A 60 6.30 -13.75 12.14
N LEU A 61 4.99 -13.67 11.89
CA LEU A 61 4.18 -14.83 11.52
C LEU A 61 4.60 -15.40 10.16
N ALA A 62 4.79 -14.56 9.14
CA ALA A 62 5.27 -14.96 7.83
C ALA A 62 6.63 -15.65 7.94
N ALA A 63 7.60 -15.05 8.64
CA ALA A 63 8.93 -15.63 8.85
C ALA A 63 8.86 -16.99 9.57
N ARG A 64 7.98 -17.13 10.58
CA ARG A 64 7.77 -18.40 11.28
C ARG A 64 7.23 -19.48 10.34
N ILE A 65 6.24 -19.16 9.51
CA ILE A 65 5.69 -20.10 8.52
C ILE A 65 6.75 -20.48 7.48
N MET A 66 7.53 -19.50 7.02
CA MET A 66 8.61 -19.69 6.05
C MET A 66 9.81 -20.45 6.62
N SER A 67 9.94 -20.57 7.95
CA SER A 67 10.93 -21.44 8.59
C SER A 67 10.49 -22.90 8.71
N ASP A 68 9.21 -23.19 8.52
CA ASP A 68 8.66 -24.55 8.53
C ASP A 68 8.71 -25.15 7.13
N HIS A 69 9.72 -25.98 6.87
CA HIS A 69 9.99 -26.57 5.55
C HIS A 69 8.89 -27.52 5.04
N ASP A 70 8.05 -28.06 5.93
CA ASP A 70 6.95 -28.95 5.56
C ASP A 70 5.63 -28.19 5.33
N HIS A 71 5.63 -26.86 5.51
CA HIS A 71 4.43 -26.06 5.35
C HIS A 71 4.00 -25.97 3.87
N PRO A 72 2.71 -26.12 3.51
CA PRO A 72 2.26 -26.09 2.12
C PRO A 72 2.62 -24.81 1.33
N LEU A 73 2.82 -23.69 2.03
CA LEU A 73 3.22 -22.40 1.46
C LEU A 73 4.71 -22.31 1.09
N GLN A 74 5.50 -23.34 1.40
CA GLN A 74 6.87 -23.51 0.93
C GLN A 74 6.94 -23.85 -0.56
N ASP A 75 5.84 -24.34 -1.14
CA ASP A 75 5.81 -24.64 -2.56
C ASP A 75 5.90 -23.34 -3.37
N LYS A 76 6.99 -23.22 -4.13
CA LYS A 76 7.20 -22.07 -5.01
C LYS A 76 6.15 -21.95 -6.11
N TRP A 77 5.49 -23.04 -6.48
CA TRP A 77 4.35 -23.06 -7.40
C TRP A 77 3.00 -23.07 -6.68
N GLY A 78 3.02 -23.15 -5.35
CA GLY A 78 1.84 -23.03 -4.51
C GLY A 78 1.40 -21.57 -4.32
N PRO A 79 0.26 -21.35 -3.65
CA PRO A 79 -0.25 -20.00 -3.41
C PRO A 79 0.69 -19.19 -2.51
N ALA A 80 0.56 -17.85 -2.55
CA ALA A 80 1.14 -16.99 -1.53
C ALA A 80 0.38 -17.16 -0.20
N GLY A 81 1.07 -17.02 0.94
CA GLY A 81 0.40 -16.74 2.21
C GLY A 81 -0.11 -15.30 2.25
N ALA A 82 -1.24 -15.06 2.90
CA ALA A 82 -1.83 -13.74 3.09
C ALA A 82 -2.18 -13.51 4.57
N ILE A 83 -1.70 -12.41 5.14
CA ILE A 83 -1.99 -11.99 6.51
C ILE A 83 -2.67 -10.62 6.47
N PRO A 84 -3.86 -10.44 7.07
CA PRO A 84 -4.48 -9.13 7.19
C PRO A 84 -3.66 -8.23 8.14
N VAL A 85 -3.41 -7.00 7.73
CA VAL A 85 -2.57 -6.04 8.45
C VAL A 85 -3.39 -4.84 8.94
N LEU A 86 -3.23 -4.55 10.22
CA LEU A 86 -3.65 -3.31 10.86
C LEU A 86 -2.67 -2.21 10.50
N THR A 87 -3.15 -1.16 9.85
CA THR A 87 -2.36 0.03 9.59
C THR A 87 -3.15 1.28 9.94
N GLY A 88 -2.44 2.27 10.49
CA GLY A 88 -2.94 3.64 10.64
C GLY A 88 -2.69 4.48 9.39
N GLU A 89 -2.19 3.87 8.32
CA GLU A 89 -1.95 4.52 7.04
C GLU A 89 -3.14 4.36 6.10
N ARG A 90 -3.44 5.43 5.37
CA ARG A 90 -4.45 5.40 4.30
C ARG A 90 -4.22 6.49 3.28
N GLN A 91 -4.85 6.38 2.13
CA GLN A 91 -4.85 7.43 1.13
C GLN A 91 -6.21 8.11 1.05
N VAL A 92 -6.21 9.43 0.88
CA VAL A 92 -7.42 10.23 0.69
C VAL A 92 -7.23 11.11 -0.52
N THR A 93 -8.18 11.04 -1.46
CA THR A 93 -8.26 12.00 -2.55
C THR A 93 -8.97 13.26 -2.08
N VAL A 94 -8.33 14.41 -2.29
CA VAL A 94 -8.87 15.73 -1.99
C VAL A 94 -8.93 16.58 -3.25
N THR A 95 -9.98 17.39 -3.36
CA THR A 95 -10.13 18.37 -4.43
C THR A 95 -9.74 19.73 -3.88
N ILE A 96 -8.75 20.38 -4.48
CA ILE A 96 -8.39 21.75 -4.14
C ILE A 96 -9.38 22.67 -4.87
N PRO A 97 -10.30 23.35 -4.16
CA PRO A 97 -11.16 24.34 -4.79
C PRO A 97 -10.34 25.53 -5.28
N PHE A 98 -10.85 26.26 -6.27
CA PHE A 98 -10.16 27.45 -6.76
C PHE A 98 -9.95 28.47 -5.64
N THR A 99 -8.70 28.85 -5.41
CA THR A 99 -8.32 29.94 -4.50
C THR A 99 -7.43 30.98 -5.18
N ALA A 100 -7.79 32.26 -5.03
CA ALA A 100 -7.06 33.36 -5.65
C ALA A 100 -5.64 33.53 -5.05
N ALA A 101 -5.52 33.31 -3.73
CA ALA A 101 -4.26 33.41 -2.99
C ALA A 101 -3.30 32.26 -3.33
N GLY A 102 -3.85 31.08 -3.60
CA GLY A 102 -3.10 29.86 -3.90
C GLY A 102 -2.28 29.31 -2.72
N TYR A 103 -1.79 28.10 -2.88
CA TYR A 103 -0.91 27.41 -1.95
C TYR A 103 0.52 27.33 -2.50
N ARG A 104 1.53 27.32 -1.63
CA ARG A 104 2.94 27.24 -2.03
C ARG A 104 3.36 25.81 -2.33
N THR A 105 2.82 24.84 -1.60
CA THR A 105 3.17 23.42 -1.72
C THR A 105 1.92 22.56 -1.73
N THR A 106 2.06 21.34 -2.26
CA THR A 106 1.00 20.32 -2.22
C THR A 106 0.65 19.93 -0.77
N ALA A 107 1.64 19.92 0.13
CA ALA A 107 1.42 19.66 1.56
C ALA A 107 0.58 20.75 2.23
N GLU A 108 0.86 22.02 1.95
CA GLU A 108 0.06 23.15 2.46
C GLU A 108 -1.38 23.11 1.94
N ALA A 109 -1.54 22.81 0.65
CA ALA A 109 -2.86 22.65 0.03
C ALA A 109 -3.63 21.47 0.63
N ALA A 110 -2.99 20.30 0.73
CA ALA A 110 -3.58 19.09 1.29
C ALA A 110 -4.02 19.30 2.74
N ALA A 111 -3.14 19.82 3.60
CA ALA A 111 -3.46 20.09 4.99
C ALA A 111 -4.63 21.07 5.14
N ALA A 112 -4.65 22.15 4.35
CA ALA A 112 -5.74 23.12 4.39
C ALA A 112 -7.09 22.52 3.97
N VAL A 113 -7.12 21.74 2.87
CA VAL A 113 -8.34 21.10 2.38
C VAL A 113 -8.82 20.01 3.34
N LEU A 114 -7.90 19.18 3.85
CA LEU A 114 -8.22 18.13 4.82
C LEU A 114 -8.80 18.70 6.12
N ALA A 115 -8.24 19.81 6.61
CA ALA A 115 -8.76 20.52 7.78
C ALA A 115 -10.15 21.13 7.51
N GLN A 116 -10.35 21.72 6.33
CA GLN A 116 -11.63 22.30 5.93
C GLN A 116 -12.74 21.25 5.78
N GLU A 117 -12.42 20.10 5.21
CA GLU A 117 -13.36 19.00 4.96
C GLU A 117 -13.57 18.10 6.19
N GLY A 118 -12.79 18.29 7.27
CA GLY A 118 -12.87 17.45 8.47
C GLY A 118 -12.50 16.00 8.22
N LYS A 119 -11.60 15.74 7.26
CA LYS A 119 -11.26 14.38 6.81
C LYS A 119 -10.15 13.71 7.60
N LEU A 120 -9.46 14.42 8.49
CA LEU A 120 -8.43 13.85 9.37
C LEU A 120 -9.08 13.21 10.60
N LEU A 121 -8.75 11.94 10.85
CA LEU A 121 -9.08 11.26 12.08
C LEU A 121 -8.12 11.70 13.21
N PRO A 122 -8.49 11.53 14.49
CA PRO A 122 -7.61 11.83 15.60
C PRO A 122 -6.28 11.07 15.50
N GLY A 123 -5.16 11.79 15.56
CA GLY A 123 -3.82 11.22 15.44
C GLY A 123 -3.27 11.14 14.00
N GLU A 124 -4.11 11.36 12.99
CA GLU A 124 -3.65 11.36 11.60
C GLU A 124 -2.83 12.59 11.24
N ASP A 125 -1.76 12.36 10.49
CA ASP A 125 -0.93 13.40 9.88
C ASP A 125 -0.66 13.08 8.40
N VAL A 126 -0.34 14.11 7.63
CA VAL A 126 0.00 13.99 6.22
C VAL A 126 1.37 13.33 6.09
N ALA A 127 1.40 12.18 5.42
CA ALA A 127 2.64 11.47 5.10
C ALA A 127 3.31 12.07 3.85
N TYR A 128 4.56 11.65 3.60
CA TYR A 128 5.28 12.03 2.39
C TYR A 128 4.68 11.34 1.16
N GLY A 129 4.92 11.88 -0.04
CA GLY A 129 4.52 11.24 -1.30
C GLY A 129 3.16 11.67 -1.83
N ILE A 130 2.73 12.90 -1.53
CA ILE A 130 1.52 13.48 -2.13
C ILE A 130 1.67 13.51 -3.66
N THR A 131 0.75 12.86 -4.36
CA THR A 131 0.67 12.85 -5.83
C THR A 131 -0.60 13.56 -6.29
N GLY A 132 -0.70 13.85 -7.59
CA GLY A 132 -1.92 14.42 -8.15
C GLY A 132 -1.69 15.35 -9.34
N VAL A 133 -2.77 15.98 -9.78
CA VAL A 133 -2.80 16.91 -10.91
C VAL A 133 -3.35 18.23 -10.43
N TYR A 134 -2.60 19.32 -10.65
CA TYR A 134 -3.01 20.64 -10.19
C TYR A 134 -2.58 21.74 -11.16
N GLU A 135 -3.33 22.85 -11.12
CA GLU A 135 -3.03 24.06 -11.87
C GLU A 135 -2.33 25.08 -10.98
N THR A 136 -1.27 25.68 -11.49
CA THR A 136 -0.53 26.76 -10.83
C THR A 136 -0.82 28.11 -11.47
N CYS A 137 -0.71 29.18 -10.68
CA CYS A 137 -0.76 30.53 -11.20
C CYS A 137 0.53 30.85 -11.99
N PRO A 138 0.45 31.29 -13.25
CA PRO A 138 1.64 31.58 -14.06
C PRO A 138 2.54 32.69 -13.47
N ARG A 139 1.98 33.63 -12.70
CA ARG A 139 2.73 34.75 -12.12
C ARG A 139 3.39 34.42 -10.79
N THR A 140 2.77 33.59 -9.97
CA THR A 140 3.22 33.34 -8.58
C THR A 140 3.72 31.93 -8.35
N GLY A 141 3.51 31.01 -9.30
CA GLY A 141 3.82 29.58 -9.16
C GLY A 141 2.92 28.84 -8.17
N ARG A 142 1.96 29.53 -7.53
CA ARG A 142 1.13 28.95 -6.47
C ARG A 142 0.05 28.04 -7.03
N ILE A 143 -0.21 26.93 -6.34
CA ILE A 143 -1.26 25.97 -6.66
C ILE A 143 -2.62 26.63 -6.42
N ARG A 144 -3.52 26.59 -7.41
CA ARG A 144 -4.83 27.27 -7.33
C ARG A 144 -6.02 26.34 -7.28
N LYS A 145 -5.95 25.18 -7.96
CA LYS A 145 -6.98 24.14 -7.97
C LYS A 145 -6.38 22.84 -8.48
N GLY A 146 -7.03 21.71 -8.22
CA GLY A 146 -6.56 20.40 -8.65
C GLY A 146 -7.09 19.26 -7.82
N PHE A 147 -6.55 18.08 -8.04
CA PHE A 147 -6.83 16.86 -7.29
C PHE A 147 -5.51 16.34 -6.73
N LEU A 148 -5.48 16.07 -5.43
CA LEU A 148 -4.34 15.46 -4.76
C LEU A 148 -4.76 14.11 -4.16
N THR A 149 -3.91 13.11 -4.32
CA THR A 149 -3.95 11.89 -3.51
C THR A 149 -2.97 12.08 -2.37
N VAL A 150 -3.51 12.13 -1.15
CA VAL A 150 -2.77 12.47 0.06
C VAL A 150 -2.61 11.21 0.90
N PRO A 151 -1.38 10.70 1.08
CA PRO A 151 -1.13 9.65 2.04
C PRO A 151 -1.21 10.23 3.46
N LEU A 152 -1.86 9.51 4.35
CA LEU A 152 -2.04 9.82 5.77
C LEU A 152 -1.41 8.70 6.59
N LYS A 153 -0.91 9.03 7.77
CA LYS A 153 -0.31 8.10 8.75
C LYS A 153 -0.77 8.43 10.16
N GLY A 154 -0.58 7.50 11.10
CA GLY A 154 -0.87 7.74 12.52
C GLY A 154 -2.34 7.67 12.90
N GLY A 155 -3.21 7.23 11.97
CA GLY A 155 -4.62 6.99 12.25
C GLY A 155 -4.86 5.77 13.14
N PRO A 156 -6.13 5.50 13.49
CA PRO A 156 -6.50 4.31 14.22
C PRO A 156 -6.07 3.05 13.45
N LEU A 157 -5.56 2.07 14.19
CA LEU A 157 -5.17 0.79 13.62
C LEU A 157 -6.42 0.03 13.18
N GLU A 158 -6.59 -0.07 11.86
CA GLU A 158 -7.70 -0.76 11.23
C GLU A 158 -7.16 -1.68 10.13
N HIS A 159 -7.91 -2.75 9.83
CA HIS A 159 -7.55 -3.65 8.75
C HIS A 159 -7.68 -2.91 7.41
N ARG A 160 -6.54 -2.54 6.84
CA ARG A 160 -6.43 -1.69 5.65
C ARG A 160 -5.32 -2.13 4.70
N GLY A 161 -4.70 -3.29 4.97
CA GLY A 161 -3.71 -3.87 4.08
C GLY A 161 -3.54 -5.35 4.31
N TRP A 162 -2.73 -5.94 3.44
CA TRP A 162 -2.43 -7.36 3.40
C TRP A 162 -0.92 -7.53 3.22
N LEU A 163 -0.33 -8.41 4.02
CA LEU A 163 1.03 -8.88 3.81
C LEU A 163 0.95 -10.22 3.08
N PHE A 164 1.46 -10.25 1.85
CA PHE A 164 1.64 -11.46 1.07
C PHE A 164 3.07 -11.98 1.21
N PHE A 165 3.25 -13.29 1.29
CA PHE A 165 4.56 -13.90 1.44
C PHE A 165 4.62 -15.28 0.77
N GLY A 166 5.82 -15.78 0.50
CA GLY A 166 6.01 -17.12 -0.04
C GLY A 166 7.34 -17.27 -0.77
N TYR A 167 7.50 -18.38 -1.50
CA TYR A 167 8.63 -18.61 -2.40
C TYR A 167 8.23 -18.39 -3.85
N ALA A 168 9.11 -17.83 -4.66
CA ALA A 168 8.96 -17.72 -6.10
C ALA A 168 10.25 -18.21 -6.79
N SER A 169 10.18 -18.48 -8.10
CA SER A 169 11.34 -18.96 -8.85
C SER A 169 12.35 -17.83 -9.05
N HIS A 170 13.64 -18.16 -9.05
CA HIS A 170 14.73 -17.24 -9.38
C HIS A 170 15.71 -17.89 -10.36
#